data_AF-A0A3D4USU7-F1
#
_entry.id   AF-A0A3D4USU7-F1
#
_cell.length_a   1.000
_cell.length_b   1.000
_cell.length_c   1.000
_cell.angle_alpha   90.00
_cell.angle_beta   90.00
_cell.angle_gamma   90.00
#
_symmetry.space_group_name_H-M   'P 1'
#
loop_
_entity.id
_entity.type
_entity.pdbx_description
1 polymer ?
#
loop_
_entity_poly.entity_id
_entity_poly.type
_entity_poly.pdbx_seq_one_letter_code
_entity_poly.pdbx_strand_id
1 'polypeptide(L)'
;KSNVLLSSATEISKHFMEIRGLGIVDVMSMFGIRSIRYQKRLEVVLELTLWDETRDVERTGLNHDSVAILGLDIPLIHLPITPGKNITVIAEVIAMNYLLKHYGYDPAKAFQDRIQAKIATKTGDFDATPKRAIEYFEGDLE
;
A
#
# COMPACT_ATOMS: atom_id res chain seq x y z
N LYS A 1 14.24 21.25 -14.69
CA LYS A 1 12.87 20.70 -14.86
C LYS A 1 12.43 20.18 -13.50
N SER A 2 11.25 20.57 -13.00
CA SER A 2 10.73 20.06 -11.73
C SER A 2 10.27 18.61 -11.94
N ASN A 3 10.80 17.67 -11.15
CA ASN A 3 10.49 16.24 -11.25
C ASN A 3 9.30 15.85 -10.36
N VAL A 4 8.33 16.77 -10.24
CA VAL A 4 7.24 16.70 -9.26
C VAL A 4 5.92 16.95 -9.96
N LEU A 5 4.95 16.06 -9.72
CA LEU A 5 3.58 16.23 -10.17
C LEU A 5 2.70 16.72 -9.02
N LEU A 6 2.00 17.84 -9.23
CA LEU A 6 1.02 18.38 -8.29
C LEU A 6 -0.40 18.10 -8.79
N SER A 7 -1.27 17.69 -7.87
CA SER A 7 -2.68 17.44 -8.10
C SER A 7 -3.54 18.42 -7.31
N SER A 8 -4.69 18.79 -7.86
CA SER A 8 -5.71 19.62 -7.21
C SER A 8 -7.10 19.26 -7.74
N ALA A 9 -8.14 19.53 -6.95
CA ALA A 9 -9.51 19.44 -7.41
C ALA A 9 -9.86 20.58 -8.39
N THR A 10 -10.92 20.38 -9.19
CA THR A 10 -11.52 21.47 -9.99
C THR A 10 -12.29 22.43 -9.09
N GLU A 11 -12.58 23.66 -9.57
CA GLU A 11 -13.32 24.65 -8.78
C GLU A 11 -14.71 24.17 -8.36
N ILE A 12 -15.42 23.51 -9.27
CA ILE A 12 -16.81 23.06 -9.05
C ILE A 12 -16.86 21.89 -8.06
N SER A 13 -15.94 20.94 -8.17
CA SER A 13 -15.95 19.71 -7.35
C SER A 13 -15.25 19.86 -6.00
N LYS A 14 -14.70 21.04 -5.72
CA LYS A 14 -13.91 21.30 -4.52
C LYS A 14 -14.75 21.04 -3.25
N HIS A 15 -14.21 20.26 -2.31
CA HIS A 15 -14.84 19.87 -1.03
C HIS A 15 -16.03 18.89 -1.11
N PHE A 16 -16.64 18.72 -2.29
CA PHE A 16 -17.78 17.83 -2.45
C PHE A 16 -17.35 16.41 -2.86
N MET A 17 -18.13 15.42 -2.43
CA MET A 17 -17.99 14.02 -2.82
C MET A 17 -19.36 13.43 -3.15
N GLU A 18 -19.45 12.61 -4.20
CA GLU A 18 -20.64 11.82 -4.50
C GLU A 18 -20.53 10.44 -3.84
N ILE A 19 -21.61 10.01 -3.20
CA ILE A 19 -21.74 8.70 -2.59
C ILE A 19 -23.02 8.04 -3.11
N ARG A 20 -22.87 6.94 -3.85
CA ARG A 20 -24.01 6.22 -4.40
C ARG A 20 -24.97 5.76 -3.30
N GLY A 21 -26.25 6.02 -3.51
CA GLY A 21 -27.32 5.74 -2.54
C GLY A 21 -27.52 6.81 -1.47
N LEU A 22 -26.61 7.79 -1.35
CA LEU A 22 -26.73 8.93 -0.44
C LEU A 22 -26.84 10.27 -1.17
N GLY A 23 -26.10 10.46 -2.27
CA GLY A 23 -26.02 11.71 -3.03
C GLY A 23 -24.72 12.46 -2.80
N ILE A 24 -24.75 13.78 -2.97
CA ILE A 24 -23.58 14.66 -2.81
C ILE A 24 -23.44 15.09 -1.35
N VAL A 25 -22.22 15.00 -0.81
CA VAL A 25 -21.87 15.42 0.57
C VAL A 25 -20.76 16.49 0.55
N ASP A 26 -20.81 17.41 1.51
CA ASP A 26 -19.76 18.42 1.74
C ASP A 26 -18.77 17.92 2.82
N VAL A 27 -17.59 17.51 2.37
CA VAL A 27 -16.54 16.94 3.24
C VAL A 27 -15.94 18.00 4.18
N MET A 28 -15.88 19.27 3.75
CA MET A 28 -15.30 20.35 4.55
C MET A 28 -16.25 20.72 5.70
N SER A 29 -17.55 20.82 5.42
CA SER A 29 -18.55 21.16 6.42
C SER A 29 -18.73 20.04 7.44
N MET A 30 -18.63 18.78 7.03
CA MET A 30 -18.78 17.62 7.91
C MET A 30 -17.55 17.35 8.80
N PHE A 31 -16.33 17.46 8.26
CA PHE A 31 -15.10 17.02 8.95
C PHE A 31 -14.10 18.16 9.22
N GLY A 32 -14.44 19.39 8.83
CA GLY A 32 -13.65 20.59 9.06
C GLY A 32 -12.41 20.70 8.17
N ILE A 33 -11.65 21.78 8.34
CA ILE A 33 -10.50 22.12 7.48
C ILE A 33 -9.38 21.06 7.47
N ARG A 34 -9.30 20.21 8.49
CA ARG A 34 -8.27 19.16 8.60
C ARG A 34 -8.46 18.04 7.58
N SER A 35 -9.69 17.81 7.10
CA SER A 35 -10.00 16.80 6.07
C SER A 35 -9.67 17.27 4.65
N ILE A 36 -9.26 18.52 4.48
CA ILE A 36 -9.09 19.18 3.19
C ILE A 36 -7.61 19.44 2.87
N ARG A 37 -7.26 19.22 1.60
CA ARG A 37 -6.01 19.65 0.97
C ARG A 37 -6.32 20.28 -0.38
N TYR A 38 -5.84 21.50 -0.61
CA TYR A 38 -6.01 22.19 -1.90
C TYR A 38 -5.11 21.63 -2.99
N GLN A 39 -3.89 21.25 -2.62
CA GLN A 39 -2.91 20.65 -3.51
C GLN A 39 -2.21 19.49 -2.79
N LYS A 40 -1.88 18.45 -3.55
CA LYS A 40 -1.09 17.32 -3.05
C LYS A 40 -0.15 16.83 -4.16
N ARG A 41 1.09 16.53 -3.79
CA ARG A 41 2.03 15.86 -4.69
C ARG A 41 1.56 14.43 -4.98
N LEU A 42 1.52 14.05 -6.26
CA LEU A 42 1.25 12.68 -6.66
C LEU A 42 2.56 11.88 -6.55
N GLU A 43 2.51 10.81 -5.77
CA GLU A 43 3.69 9.99 -5.43
C GLU A 43 3.47 8.51 -5.75
N VAL A 44 2.23 8.04 -5.72
CA VAL A 44 1.84 6.65 -5.99
C VAL A 44 0.46 6.66 -6.64
N VAL A 45 0.23 5.76 -7.60
CA VAL A 45 -1.07 5.49 -8.21
C VAL A 45 -1.52 4.10 -7.77
N LEU A 46 -2.76 3.99 -7.28
CA LEU A 46 -3.42 2.71 -7.03
C LEU A 46 -4.48 2.50 -8.09
N GLU A 47 -4.38 1.39 -8.82
CA GLU A 47 -5.41 0.93 -9.73
C GLU A 47 -6.23 -0.17 -9.06
N LEU A 48 -7.54 0.04 -8.91
CA LEU A 48 -8.44 -0.92 -8.30
C LEU A 48 -9.05 -1.82 -9.39
N THR A 49 -8.77 -3.12 -9.34
CA THR A 49 -9.24 -4.09 -10.35
C THR A 49 -10.14 -5.16 -9.71
N LEU A 50 -11.10 -5.72 -10.45
CA LEU A 50 -11.88 -6.83 -9.93
C LEU A 50 -11.02 -8.09 -9.87
N TRP A 51 -11.17 -8.87 -8.79
CA TRP A 51 -10.35 -10.07 -8.55
C TRP A 51 -10.36 -11.09 -9.70
N ASP A 52 -11.51 -11.31 -10.35
CA ASP A 52 -11.65 -12.28 -11.43
C ASP A 52 -10.96 -11.83 -12.74
N GLU A 53 -10.57 -10.57 -12.85
CA GLU A 53 -9.87 -10.02 -14.03
C GLU A 53 -8.34 -10.12 -13.91
N THR A 54 -7.83 -10.46 -12.71
CA THR A 54 -6.37 -10.54 -12.46
C THR A 54 -5.82 -11.96 -12.66
N ARG A 55 -5.03 -12.16 -13.73
CA ARG A 55 -4.34 -13.45 -13.98
C ARG A 55 -2.99 -13.58 -13.26
N ASP A 56 -2.34 -12.48 -12.87
CA ASP A 56 -1.11 -12.49 -12.08
C ASP A 56 -1.09 -11.32 -11.11
N VAL A 57 -1.40 -11.58 -9.83
CA VAL A 57 -1.27 -10.60 -8.75
C VAL A 57 0.14 -10.70 -8.17
N GLU A 58 0.86 -9.58 -8.16
CA GLU A 58 2.16 -9.49 -7.50
C GLU A 58 2.01 -9.67 -5.98
N ARG A 59 2.68 -10.68 -5.40
CA ARG A 59 2.55 -11.05 -3.98
C ARG A 59 3.80 -10.74 -3.16
N THR A 60 4.94 -10.51 -3.80
CA THR A 60 6.23 -10.36 -3.13
C THR A 60 6.60 -8.89 -2.89
N GLY A 61 6.08 -7.99 -3.74
CA GLY A 61 6.43 -6.56 -3.70
C GLY A 61 7.83 -6.26 -4.22
N LEU A 62 8.46 -7.23 -4.90
CA LEU A 62 9.78 -7.11 -5.53
C LEU A 62 9.71 -6.49 -6.92
N ASN A 63 8.63 -6.74 -7.66
CA ASN A 63 8.37 -6.08 -8.94
C ASN A 63 7.76 -4.69 -8.70
N HIS A 64 8.21 -3.72 -9.49
CA HIS A 64 7.83 -2.32 -9.35
C HIS A 64 7.28 -1.82 -10.69
N ASP A 65 5.96 -1.70 -10.76
CA ASP A 65 5.29 -1.13 -11.92
C ASP A 65 5.26 0.40 -11.81
N SER A 66 5.16 1.06 -12.96
CA SER A 66 5.03 2.51 -13.03
C SER A 66 4.15 2.94 -14.20
N VAL A 67 3.57 4.13 -14.07
CA VAL A 67 2.78 4.77 -15.11
C VAL A 67 3.34 6.15 -15.42
N ALA A 68 3.49 6.46 -16.70
CA ALA A 68 3.94 7.75 -17.17
C ALA A 68 2.79 8.76 -17.19
N ILE A 69 2.88 9.81 -16.38
CA ILE A 69 1.90 10.91 -16.32
C ILE A 69 2.62 12.22 -16.59
N LEU A 70 2.24 12.92 -17.67
CA LEU A 70 2.90 14.15 -18.15
C LEU A 70 4.43 13.99 -18.32
N GLY A 71 4.87 12.78 -18.69
CA GLY A 71 6.29 12.46 -18.88
C GLY A 71 7.08 12.18 -17.59
N LEU A 72 6.41 12.03 -16.45
CA LEU A 72 6.99 11.56 -15.19
C LEU A 72 6.51 10.15 -14.89
N ASP A 73 7.43 9.24 -14.59
CA ASP A 73 7.10 7.89 -14.15
C ASP A 73 6.72 7.90 -12.67
N ILE A 74 5.50 7.46 -12.38
CA ILE A 74 4.95 7.39 -11.03
C ILE A 74 4.73 5.90 -10.68
N PRO A 75 5.12 5.44 -9.48
CA PRO A 75 4.84 4.08 -9.02
C PRO A 75 3.36 3.71 -9.15
N LEU A 76 3.10 2.55 -9.76
CA LEU A 76 1.76 2.00 -9.97
C LEU A 76 1.59 0.73 -9.13
N ILE A 77 0.44 0.60 -8.46
CA ILE A 77 0.08 -0.57 -7.68
C ILE A 77 -1.29 -1.06 -8.15
N HIS A 78 -1.32 -2.28 -8.67
CA HIS A 78 -2.57 -2.97 -8.98
C HIS A 78 -3.12 -3.62 -7.72
N LEU A 79 -4.25 -3.12 -7.23
CA LEU A 79 -4.91 -3.62 -6.03
C LEU A 79 -6.21 -4.34 -6.42
N PRO A 80 -6.23 -5.69 -6.42
CA PRO A 80 -7.45 -6.41 -6.71
C PRO A 80 -8.43 -6.30 -5.54
N ILE A 81 -9.66 -5.89 -5.84
CA ILE A 81 -10.75 -5.73 -4.89
C ILE A 81 -11.63 -6.97 -4.87
N THR A 82 -11.87 -7.48 -3.66
CA THR A 82 -12.87 -8.51 -3.36
C THR A 82 -13.84 -7.97 -2.32
N PRO A 83 -15.13 -8.34 -2.38
CA PRO A 83 -16.08 -8.04 -1.30
C PRO A 83 -15.52 -8.45 0.07
N GLY A 84 -15.77 -7.63 1.09
CA GLY A 84 -15.33 -7.90 2.47
C GLY A 84 -13.92 -7.41 2.83
N LYS A 85 -13.12 -6.87 1.89
CA LYS A 85 -11.86 -6.19 2.21
C LYS A 85 -12.09 -4.70 2.51
N ASN A 86 -11.47 -4.19 3.56
CA ASN A 86 -11.47 -2.76 3.86
C ASN A 86 -10.41 -2.04 3.01
N ILE A 87 -10.85 -1.44 1.90
CA ILE A 87 -9.97 -0.76 0.94
C ILE A 87 -9.25 0.43 1.58
N THR A 88 -9.89 1.15 2.51
CA THR A 88 -9.31 2.30 3.19
C THR A 88 -8.05 1.91 3.96
N VAL A 89 -8.13 0.84 4.77
CA VAL A 89 -6.98 0.35 5.55
C VAL A 89 -5.85 -0.12 4.64
N ILE A 90 -6.18 -0.78 3.52
CA ILE A 90 -5.17 -1.24 2.57
C ILE A 90 -4.46 -0.05 1.92
N ALA A 91 -5.20 0.99 1.51
CA ALA A 91 -4.62 2.20 0.93
C ALA A 91 -3.70 2.93 1.92
N GLU A 92 -4.05 2.96 3.21
CA GLU A 92 -3.19 3.50 4.27
C GLU A 92 -1.88 2.72 4.42
N VAL A 93 -1.96 1.39 4.45
CA VAL A 93 -0.78 0.52 4.53
C VAL A 93 0.14 0.73 3.32
N ILE A 94 -0.44 0.87 2.12
CA ILE A 94 0.32 1.16 0.90
C ILE A 94 1.04 2.51 1.02
N ALA A 95 0.35 3.55 1.48
CA ALA A 95 0.95 4.87 1.68
C ALA A 95 2.09 4.83 2.71
N MET A 96 1.92 4.09 3.82
CA MET A 96 2.98 3.90 4.82
C MET A 96 4.16 3.11 4.26
N ASN A 97 3.92 2.05 3.49
CA ASN A 97 4.98 1.27 2.86
C ASN A 97 5.77 2.10 1.83
N TYR A 98 5.08 2.93 1.05
CA TYR A 98 5.74 3.91 0.17
C TYR A 98 6.66 4.85 0.96
N LEU A 99 6.18 5.39 2.08
CA LEU A 99 7.00 6.24 2.95
C LEU A 99 8.22 5.49 3.50
N LEU A 100 8.08 4.25 3.95
CA LEU A 100 9.20 3.42 4.41
C LEU A 100 10.28 3.28 3.33
N LYS A 101 9.87 2.93 2.10
CA LYS A 101 10.79 2.82 0.95
C LYS A 101 11.45 4.16 0.65
N HIS A 102 10.69 5.25 0.70
CA HIS A 102 11.21 6.61 0.50
C HIS A 102 12.27 7.00 1.55
N TYR A 103 12.12 6.55 2.79
CA TYR A 103 13.09 6.74 3.87
C TYR A 103 14.20 5.68 3.90
N GLY A 104 14.30 4.82 2.87
CA GLY A 104 15.41 3.88 2.69
C GLY A 104 15.20 2.50 3.32
N TYR A 105 13.99 2.16 3.78
CA TYR A 105 13.67 0.83 4.28
C TYR A 105 12.69 0.10 3.35
N ASP A 106 13.16 -0.99 2.74
CA ASP A 106 12.31 -1.88 1.93
C ASP A 106 12.00 -3.18 2.72
N PRO A 107 10.76 -3.36 3.20
CA PRO A 107 10.37 -4.56 3.95
C PRO A 107 10.50 -5.86 3.13
N ALA A 108 10.23 -5.82 1.83
CA ALA A 108 10.29 -7.01 0.97
C ALA A 108 11.72 -7.50 0.82
N LYS A 109 12.66 -6.56 0.58
CA LYS A 109 14.10 -6.86 0.54
C LYS A 109 14.61 -7.37 1.89
N ALA A 110 14.26 -6.69 2.98
CA ALA A 110 14.65 -7.10 4.33
C ALA A 110 14.17 -8.52 4.67
N PHE A 111 12.97 -8.89 4.22
CA PHE A 111 12.44 -10.24 4.41
C PHE A 111 13.14 -11.28 3.52
N GLN A 112 13.40 -10.94 2.25
CA GLN A 112 14.16 -11.79 1.33
C GLN A 112 15.56 -12.10 1.90
N ASP A 113 16.29 -11.09 2.38
CA ASP A 113 17.62 -11.25 2.94
C ASP A 113 17.60 -12.19 4.16
N ARG A 114 16.57 -12.10 5.01
CA ARG A 114 16.37 -13.03 6.15
C ARG A 114 16.15 -14.47 5.71
N ILE A 115 15.33 -14.69 4.68
CA ILE A 115 15.08 -16.03 4.13
C ILE A 115 16.38 -16.59 3.54
N GLN A 116 17.10 -15.82 2.74
CA GLN A 116 18.35 -16.25 2.10
C GLN A 116 19.41 -16.62 3.15
N ALA A 117 19.58 -15.79 4.19
CA ALA A 117 20.49 -16.09 5.29
C ALA A 117 20.14 -17.40 6.00
N LYS A 118 18.84 -17.69 6.18
CA LYS A 118 18.37 -18.92 6.84
C LYS A 118 18.55 -20.16 5.96
N ILE A 119 18.40 -20.03 4.64
CA ILE A 119 18.66 -21.12 3.69
C ILE A 119 20.15 -21.46 3.66
N ALA A 120 21.03 -20.45 3.58
CA ALA A 120 22.47 -20.65 3.54
C ALA A 120 23.01 -21.40 4.77
N THR A 121 22.45 -21.14 5.96
CA THR A 121 22.83 -21.82 7.21
C THR A 121 22.26 -23.24 7.35
N LYS A 122 21.23 -23.61 6.58
CA LYS A 122 20.54 -24.92 6.70
C LYS A 122 21.10 -26.03 5.79
N THR A 123 22.15 -25.76 5.00
CA THR A 123 22.74 -26.74 4.06
C THR A 123 23.46 -27.93 4.73
N GLY A 124 23.44 -28.06 6.07
CA GLY A 124 24.18 -29.09 6.82
C GLY A 124 23.37 -29.99 7.77
N ASP A 125 22.10 -29.71 8.07
CA ASP A 125 21.31 -30.53 9.02
C ASP A 125 19.82 -30.44 8.69
N PHE A 126 19.23 -31.56 8.28
CA PHE A 126 17.89 -31.63 7.68
C PHE A 126 16.80 -31.84 8.76
N ASP A 127 16.72 -30.92 9.74
CA ASP A 127 15.57 -30.87 10.65
C ASP A 127 14.45 -30.01 10.01
N ALA A 128 13.40 -30.68 9.55
CA ALA A 128 12.37 -30.12 8.68
C ALA A 128 11.36 -29.20 9.39
N THR A 129 11.46 -29.02 10.70
CA THR A 129 10.44 -28.31 11.48
C THR A 129 10.83 -26.84 11.69
N PRO A 130 10.05 -25.86 11.19
CA PRO A 130 10.28 -24.46 11.51
C PRO A 130 10.07 -24.24 13.02
N LYS A 131 11.13 -23.84 13.74
CA LYS A 131 11.04 -23.46 15.15
C LYS A 131 10.15 -22.23 15.31
N ARG A 132 9.27 -22.24 16.32
CA ARG A 132 8.42 -21.09 16.66
C ARG A 132 9.30 -19.92 17.11
N ALA A 133 8.93 -18.70 16.74
CA ALA A 133 9.65 -17.50 17.18
C ALA A 133 9.48 -17.23 18.69
N ILE A 134 8.40 -17.76 19.29
CA ILE A 134 8.11 -17.69 20.71
C ILE A 134 7.94 -19.13 21.20
N GLU A 135 8.82 -19.55 22.11
CA GLU A 135 8.86 -20.92 22.64
C GLU A 135 8.03 -21.07 23.93
N TYR A 136 7.60 -19.97 24.54
CA TYR A 136 6.75 -19.97 25.72
C TYR A 136 5.29 -19.60 25.38
N PHE A 137 4.34 -20.11 26.16
CA PHE A 137 2.95 -19.65 26.16
C PHE A 137 2.77 -18.70 27.35
N GLU A 138 2.23 -17.50 27.13
CA GLU A 138 2.01 -16.51 28.21
C GLU A 138 0.96 -16.95 29.26
N GLY A 139 0.33 -18.12 29.09
CA GLY A 139 -0.66 -18.67 30.01
C GLY A 139 -0.10 -19.57 31.13
N ASP A 140 1.22 -19.82 31.17
CA ASP A 140 1.84 -20.70 32.18
C ASP A 140 2.30 -19.96 33.46
N LEU A 141 1.88 -18.70 33.63
CA LEU A 141 2.14 -17.87 34.80
C LEU A 141 0.81 -17.36 35.39
N GLU A 142 -0.03 -18.26 35.88
CA GLU A 142 -1.05 -17.98 36.90
C GLU A 142 -0.92 -18.94 38.08
#